data_AF-A0A7V1WVZ4-F1
#
_entry.id   AF-A0A7V1WVZ4-F1
#
_cell.length_a   1.000
_cell.length_b   1.000
_cell.length_c   1.000
_cell.angle_alpha   90.00
_cell.angle_beta   90.00
_cell.angle_gamma   90.00
#
_symmetry.space_group_name_H-M   'P 1'
#
loop_
_entity.id
_entity.type
_entity.pdbx_description
1 polymer ?
#
loop_
_entity_poly.entity_id
_entity_poly.type
_entity_poly.pdbx_seq_one_letter_code
_entity_poly.pdbx_strand_id
1 'polypeptide(L)'
;VTRLQFDNGKVFYSGNRCDRIFSNGGSSGARGFNLTRYKEKLLFDRPRKGDDRPKAVIGIPRVLNMYENFPFWCTIFVELGFEVRLSSTSSARLYEKGSGTIMSDSICFPAKMVHGHIMDLMEKGVDRIFYPIIVYEHFEQKGFNSFNCPIVTGYPLVIRSAIDPEGKKGIPLDAPPITFKDADLLEKSCYAYFRRFNIERRLFFRAFDRALTAHREYKNALRSKSAEVMDMASREGRRVILVVDRPYHLDRYINQGVHETLTQMGIDVITGDSVPLPGETLGDVQVLTQWEYTNRLYNAGKFANDHEDLEVVQLNSFGCGLDAIATDVLTDILKESGKNLTVIRIDEISSPGSIKLRLRTLVESLKMNRRSGPRKRYERRSLPLFMKEDRHRIILVPFFSDFYSPFAESAFAESGYRFKVLPPPDKRSLEIGLKYTNNEICYPAIIVVGDILKALESGRYDLSRVAVGITQTGAQCRASNYVTLIKRGLLWAGYHIPVITVHFKGSGLHPQPGFRLNRVNLIKTGLYSLTFADALSLMYHPILVREKRRGSAWELVRKYFDLWHMDDEKSEDKVL
;
A
#
# COMPACT_ATOMS: atom_id res chain seq x y z
N VAL A 1 -13.06 34.66 -7.33
CA VAL A 1 -12.24 35.02 -6.15
C VAL A 1 -12.54 36.47 -5.86
N THR A 2 -13.11 36.78 -4.70
CA THR A 2 -13.49 38.12 -4.29
C THR A 2 -12.34 38.70 -3.48
N ARG A 3 -11.74 39.79 -3.97
CA ARG A 3 -10.72 40.54 -3.22
C ARG A 3 -11.46 41.59 -2.39
N LEU A 4 -11.42 41.42 -1.07
CA LEU A 4 -11.90 42.38 -0.09
C LEU A 4 -10.71 43.21 0.38
N GLN A 5 -10.77 44.52 0.24
CA GLN A 5 -9.74 45.42 0.73
C GLN A 5 -10.34 46.21 1.90
N PHE A 6 -9.70 46.13 3.07
CA PHE A 6 -10.12 46.83 4.28
C PHE A 6 -9.44 48.20 4.36
N ASP A 7 -10.06 49.13 5.09
CA ASP A 7 -9.57 50.52 5.25
C ASP A 7 -8.17 50.61 5.88
N ASN A 8 -7.75 49.57 6.60
CA ASN A 8 -6.40 49.43 7.14
C ASN A 8 -5.35 48.92 6.11
N GLY A 9 -5.70 48.93 4.82
CA GLY A 9 -4.85 48.47 3.73
C GLY A 9 -4.71 46.95 3.61
N LYS A 10 -5.32 46.16 4.50
CA LYS A 10 -5.26 44.69 4.42
C LYS A 10 -6.15 44.17 3.31
N VAL A 11 -5.61 43.24 2.53
CA VAL A 11 -6.32 42.58 1.43
C VAL A 11 -6.66 41.15 1.86
N PHE A 12 -7.92 40.78 1.73
CA PHE A 12 -8.45 39.47 2.05
C PHE A 12 -9.10 38.85 0.82
N TYR A 13 -8.74 37.62 0.48
CA TYR A 13 -9.33 36.92 -0.66
C TYR A 13 -10.39 35.94 -0.15
N SER A 14 -11.63 36.13 -0.57
CA SER A 14 -12.77 35.25 -0.26
C SER A 14 -13.23 34.48 -1.50
N GLY A 15 -13.72 33.27 -1.31
CA GLY A 15 -14.21 32.37 -2.38
C GLY A 15 -13.54 31.00 -2.35
N ASN A 16 -14.35 29.95 -2.24
CA ASN A 16 -13.97 28.55 -2.01
C ASN A 16 -13.25 27.84 -3.19
N ARG A 17 -12.71 28.56 -4.18
CA ARG A 17 -12.18 27.98 -5.44
C ARG A 17 -10.87 28.61 -5.96
N CYS A 18 -10.02 29.18 -5.11
CA CYS A 18 -8.76 29.75 -5.60
C CYS A 18 -7.56 28.81 -5.38
N ASP A 19 -7.13 28.11 -6.43
CA ASP A 19 -5.89 27.30 -6.44
C ASP A 19 -4.59 28.14 -6.48
N ARG A 20 -4.72 29.48 -6.43
CA ARG A 20 -3.59 30.42 -6.48
C ARG A 20 -3.30 31.05 -5.12
N ILE A 21 -4.30 31.18 -4.24
CA ILE A 21 -4.17 31.88 -2.95
C ILE A 21 -4.63 30.94 -1.83
N PHE A 22 -3.67 30.26 -1.19
CA PHE A 22 -3.95 29.25 -0.16
C PHE A 22 -3.98 29.86 1.25
N SER A 23 -3.50 31.09 1.48
CA SER A 23 -3.65 31.80 2.76
C SER A 23 -3.94 33.31 2.56
N ASN A 24 -4.70 33.89 3.51
CA ASN A 24 -4.93 35.34 3.62
C ASN A 24 -4.00 35.98 4.68
N GLY A 25 -2.95 35.25 5.09
CA GLY A 25 -1.88 35.86 5.85
C GLY A 25 -1.19 36.84 4.92
N GLY A 26 -1.16 38.12 5.30
CA GLY A 26 -0.46 39.15 4.52
C GLY A 26 0.94 38.68 4.13
N SER A 27 1.47 39.25 3.06
CA SER A 27 2.80 39.00 2.47
C SER A 27 4.01 39.28 3.39
N SER A 28 3.80 39.36 4.70
CA SER A 28 4.78 39.77 5.72
C SER A 28 5.42 38.60 6.48
N GLY A 29 5.11 37.34 6.14
CA GLY A 29 5.77 36.16 6.71
C GLY A 29 6.72 35.49 5.72
N ALA A 30 7.90 35.06 6.18
CA ALA A 30 8.81 34.25 5.38
C ALA A 30 8.11 32.94 4.97
N ARG A 31 8.08 32.65 3.66
CA ARG A 31 7.49 31.42 3.13
C ARG A 31 8.40 30.25 3.44
N GLY A 32 7.85 29.15 3.94
CA GLY A 32 8.60 27.92 4.18
C GLY A 32 9.09 27.28 2.87
N PHE A 33 10.14 26.47 2.97
CA PHE A 33 10.70 25.73 1.86
C PHE A 33 9.80 24.54 1.47
N ASN A 34 9.57 24.39 0.17
CA ASN A 34 8.73 23.31 -0.37
C ASN A 34 9.60 22.26 -1.05
N LEU A 35 10.00 21.20 -0.33
CA LEU A 35 10.80 20.13 -0.91
C LEU A 35 10.04 19.37 -2.01
N THR A 36 8.72 19.28 -1.94
CA THR A 36 7.93 18.63 -3.01
C THR A 36 8.08 19.36 -4.34
N ARG A 37 8.12 20.70 -4.35
CA ARG A 37 8.37 21.46 -5.59
C ARG A 37 9.78 21.30 -6.11
N TYR A 38 10.75 21.21 -5.21
CA TYR A 38 12.12 20.89 -5.58
C TYR A 38 12.21 19.49 -6.20
N LYS A 39 11.57 18.49 -5.58
CA LYS A 39 11.47 17.11 -6.05
C LYS A 39 10.80 17.00 -7.42
N GLU A 40 9.68 17.70 -7.64
CA GLU A 40 8.98 17.70 -8.93
C GLU A 40 9.86 18.19 -10.08
N LYS A 41 10.65 19.24 -9.85
CA LYS A 41 11.64 19.74 -10.81
C LYS A 41 12.75 18.73 -11.04
N LEU A 42 13.37 18.21 -9.97
CA LEU A 42 14.41 17.18 -10.09
C LEU A 42 13.93 15.93 -10.83
N LEU A 43 12.65 15.60 -10.72
CA LEU A 43 12.05 14.47 -11.40
C LEU A 43 11.86 14.77 -12.89
N PHE A 44 11.08 15.81 -13.23
CA PHE A 44 10.60 16.02 -14.61
C PHE A 44 11.37 17.04 -15.46
N ASP A 45 12.17 17.93 -14.86
CA ASP A 45 12.96 18.93 -15.57
C ASP A 45 14.30 18.33 -16.02
N ARG A 46 14.20 17.45 -17.02
CA ARG A 46 15.32 16.68 -17.56
C ARG A 46 15.37 16.79 -19.08
N PRO A 47 16.55 16.62 -19.69
CA PRO A 47 16.67 16.43 -21.13
C PRO A 47 15.76 15.28 -21.58
N ARG A 48 14.90 15.58 -22.56
CA ARG A 48 13.87 14.65 -23.08
C ARG A 48 14.11 14.25 -24.53
N LYS A 49 15.17 14.77 -25.13
CA LYS A 49 15.58 14.53 -26.51
C LYS A 49 17.10 14.71 -26.57
N GLY A 50 17.80 13.79 -27.22
CA GLY A 50 19.25 13.85 -27.41
C GLY A 50 19.66 14.27 -28.82
N ASP A 51 19.00 13.72 -29.83
CA ASP A 51 19.23 13.95 -31.27
C ASP A 51 18.03 14.69 -31.87
N ASP A 52 18.26 15.57 -32.85
CA ASP A 52 17.24 16.26 -33.63
C ASP A 52 16.29 15.32 -34.39
N ARG A 53 16.76 14.12 -34.77
CA ARG A 53 15.96 13.07 -35.44
C ARG A 53 15.78 11.84 -34.54
N PRO A 54 14.78 11.86 -33.62
CA PRO A 54 14.57 10.74 -32.71
C PRO A 54 14.06 9.50 -33.46
N LYS A 55 14.43 8.31 -32.95
CA LYS A 55 13.95 7.02 -33.50
C LYS A 55 12.43 6.87 -33.42
N ALA A 56 11.85 7.35 -32.31
CA ALA A 56 10.41 7.44 -32.06
C ALA A 56 10.16 8.38 -30.87
N VAL A 57 8.94 8.89 -30.77
CA VAL A 57 8.41 9.66 -29.64
C VAL A 57 7.69 8.71 -28.68
N ILE A 58 8.29 8.50 -27.51
CA ILE A 58 7.76 7.65 -26.45
C ILE A 58 6.97 8.50 -25.47
N GLY A 59 5.66 8.25 -25.40
CA GLY A 59 4.76 8.82 -24.40
C GLY A 59 4.97 8.17 -23.04
N ILE A 60 5.31 8.96 -22.02
CA ILE A 60 5.37 8.51 -20.62
C ILE A 60 4.30 9.24 -19.80
N PRO A 61 3.31 8.54 -19.21
CA PRO A 61 2.29 9.18 -18.41
C PRO A 61 2.83 9.62 -17.04
N ARG A 62 2.47 10.81 -16.58
CA ARG A 62 2.78 11.33 -15.24
C ARG A 62 1.87 10.69 -14.19
N VAL A 63 2.14 9.42 -13.87
CA VAL A 63 1.24 8.60 -13.05
C VAL A 63 2.00 7.68 -12.09
N LEU A 64 1.39 7.36 -10.95
CA LEU A 64 1.80 6.28 -10.05
C LEU A 64 3.32 6.17 -9.83
N ASN A 65 3.93 5.05 -10.22
CA ASN A 65 5.37 4.74 -10.13
C ASN A 65 6.27 5.66 -10.96
N MET A 66 5.76 6.38 -11.96
CA MET A 66 6.56 7.36 -12.71
C MET A 66 7.01 8.52 -11.82
N TYR A 67 6.28 8.79 -10.73
CA TYR A 67 6.72 9.76 -9.72
C TYR A 67 7.95 9.31 -8.89
N GLU A 68 8.38 8.06 -9.05
CA GLU A 68 9.61 7.52 -8.45
C GLU A 68 10.67 7.22 -9.51
N ASN A 69 10.27 6.55 -10.60
CA ASN A 69 11.20 5.89 -11.52
C ASN A 69 11.44 6.67 -12.82
N PHE A 70 10.82 7.84 -13.01
CA PHE A 70 10.98 8.62 -14.23
C PHE A 70 12.42 9.03 -14.56
N PRO A 71 13.32 9.40 -13.61
CA PRO A 71 14.72 9.68 -13.90
C PRO A 71 15.42 8.53 -14.64
N PHE A 72 15.16 7.29 -14.22
CA PHE A 72 15.71 6.10 -14.88
C PHE A 72 15.16 5.95 -16.30
N TRP A 73 13.82 5.99 -16.44
CA TRP A 73 13.16 5.78 -17.73
C TRP A 73 13.50 6.89 -18.74
N CYS A 74 13.46 8.16 -18.32
CA CYS A 74 13.78 9.28 -19.18
C CYS A 74 15.21 9.16 -19.72
N THR A 75 16.19 8.91 -18.84
CA THR A 75 17.59 8.80 -19.24
C THR A 75 17.81 7.64 -20.21
N ILE A 76 17.29 6.44 -19.93
CA ILE A 76 17.54 5.28 -20.81
C ILE A 76 16.92 5.48 -22.20
N PHE A 77 15.72 6.06 -22.31
CA PHE A 77 15.11 6.33 -23.61
C PHE A 77 15.90 7.39 -24.40
N VAL A 78 16.31 8.48 -23.74
CA VAL A 78 17.05 9.57 -24.40
C VAL A 78 18.44 9.10 -24.86
N GLU A 79 19.16 8.36 -24.03
CA GLU A 79 20.48 7.80 -24.36
C GLU A 79 20.42 6.77 -25.51
N LEU A 80 19.28 6.11 -25.69
CA LEU A 80 19.04 5.17 -26.80
C LEU A 80 18.53 5.85 -28.08
N GLY A 81 18.41 7.19 -28.09
CA GLY A 81 18.03 7.98 -29.26
C GLY A 81 16.51 8.13 -29.45
N PHE A 82 15.72 7.95 -28.39
CA PHE A 82 14.28 8.24 -28.41
C PHE A 82 14.00 9.65 -27.88
N GLU A 83 12.86 10.22 -28.29
CA GLU A 83 12.29 11.40 -27.64
C GLU A 83 11.28 10.96 -26.58
N VAL A 84 11.31 11.58 -25.41
CA VAL A 84 10.36 11.33 -24.31
C VAL A 84 9.35 12.47 -24.22
N ARG A 85 8.07 12.14 -24.41
CA ARG A 85 6.96 13.08 -24.28
C ARG A 85 6.10 12.73 -23.07
N LEU A 86 6.00 13.67 -22.12
CA LEU A 86 5.18 13.49 -20.93
C LEU A 86 3.70 13.86 -21.20
N SER A 87 2.78 13.13 -20.58
CA SER A 87 1.38 13.56 -20.48
C SER A 87 1.28 14.89 -19.75
N SER A 88 0.25 15.70 -19.99
CA SER A 88 0.10 17.02 -19.38
C SER A 88 0.08 16.95 -17.85
N THR A 89 0.36 18.05 -17.16
CA THR A 89 0.18 18.10 -15.70
C THR A 89 -1.28 17.88 -15.36
N SER A 90 -1.55 17.16 -14.27
CA SER A 90 -2.90 16.84 -13.84
C SER A 90 -3.76 18.08 -13.59
N SER A 91 -5.04 17.96 -13.95
CA SER A 91 -6.06 18.98 -13.77
C SER A 91 -7.44 18.33 -13.78
N ALA A 92 -8.46 19.05 -13.34
CA ALA A 92 -9.85 18.59 -13.40
C ALA A 92 -10.28 18.23 -14.83
N ARG A 93 -9.91 19.05 -15.82
CA ARG A 93 -10.19 18.77 -17.24
C ARG A 93 -9.54 17.47 -17.71
N LEU A 94 -8.32 17.18 -17.25
CA LEU A 94 -7.63 15.93 -17.59
C LEU A 94 -8.31 14.72 -16.94
N TYR A 95 -8.71 14.85 -15.67
CA TYR A 95 -9.48 13.81 -14.97
C TYR A 95 -10.79 13.50 -15.68
N GLU A 96 -11.60 14.53 -15.96
CA GLU A 96 -12.90 14.43 -16.64
C GLU A 96 -12.78 13.74 -18.00
N LYS A 97 -11.69 13.99 -18.73
CA LYS A 97 -11.43 13.32 -20.00
C LYS A 97 -11.37 11.79 -19.87
N GLY A 98 -10.72 11.29 -18.82
CA GLY A 98 -10.53 9.86 -18.60
C GLY A 98 -11.65 9.16 -17.81
N SER A 99 -12.51 9.92 -17.15
CA SER A 99 -13.43 9.39 -16.13
C SER A 99 -14.37 8.32 -16.65
N GLY A 100 -14.85 8.46 -17.89
CA GLY A 100 -15.75 7.50 -18.55
C GLY A 100 -15.14 6.13 -18.86
N THR A 101 -13.85 5.93 -18.59
CA THR A 101 -13.17 4.63 -18.78
C THR A 101 -12.73 3.97 -17.48
N ILE A 102 -13.04 4.57 -16.32
CA ILE A 102 -12.71 4.01 -15.01
C ILE A 102 -13.61 2.80 -14.73
N MET A 103 -13.01 1.66 -14.44
CA MET A 103 -13.73 0.39 -14.25
C MET A 103 -14.26 0.18 -12.83
N SER A 104 -13.81 0.95 -11.84
CA SER A 104 -14.21 0.80 -10.44
C SER A 104 -14.17 2.13 -9.70
N ASP A 105 -15.27 2.50 -9.08
CA ASP A 105 -15.38 3.73 -8.28
C ASP A 105 -14.59 3.65 -6.96
N SER A 106 -14.34 2.45 -6.45
CA SER A 106 -13.63 2.23 -5.18
C SER A 106 -12.10 2.28 -5.31
N ILE A 107 -11.58 2.49 -6.52
CA ILE A 107 -10.14 2.57 -6.75
C ILE A 107 -9.59 3.93 -6.34
N CYS A 108 -8.31 3.99 -5.96
CA CYS A 108 -7.74 5.24 -5.47
C CYS A 108 -7.68 6.32 -6.57
N PHE A 109 -7.90 7.58 -6.16
CA PHE A 109 -7.90 8.73 -7.07
C PHE A 109 -6.65 8.83 -8.00
N PRO A 110 -5.42 8.56 -7.53
CA PRO A 110 -4.23 8.53 -8.40
C PRO A 110 -4.32 7.54 -9.56
N ALA A 111 -5.01 6.42 -9.36
CA ALA A 111 -5.23 5.42 -10.39
C ALA A 111 -6.26 5.91 -11.41
N LYS A 112 -7.37 6.49 -10.92
CA LYS A 112 -8.38 7.13 -11.77
C LYS A 112 -7.77 8.18 -12.70
N MET A 113 -6.83 8.98 -12.19
CA MET A 113 -6.09 9.98 -12.97
C MET A 113 -5.30 9.41 -14.16
N VAL A 114 -4.86 8.14 -14.10
CA VAL A 114 -4.08 7.53 -15.18
C VAL A 114 -4.86 7.54 -16.49
N HIS A 115 -6.18 7.34 -16.44
CA HIS A 115 -7.02 7.31 -17.63
C HIS A 115 -6.94 8.61 -18.44
N GLY A 116 -7.01 9.75 -17.75
CA GLY A 116 -6.86 11.07 -18.36
C GLY A 116 -5.48 11.27 -19.00
N HIS A 117 -4.42 10.85 -18.30
CA HIS A 117 -3.03 10.94 -18.79
C HIS A 117 -2.80 10.12 -20.05
N ILE A 118 -3.38 8.93 -20.15
CA ILE A 118 -3.27 8.08 -21.33
C ILE A 118 -3.99 8.71 -22.52
N MET A 119 -5.21 9.22 -22.32
CA MET A 119 -5.95 9.89 -23.40
C MET A 119 -5.23 11.16 -23.89
N ASP A 120 -4.61 11.93 -22.99
CA ASP A 120 -3.79 13.08 -23.37
C ASP A 120 -2.57 12.70 -24.22
N LEU A 121 -1.91 11.59 -23.92
CA LEU A 121 -0.82 11.07 -24.77
C LEU A 121 -1.32 10.61 -26.14
N MET A 122 -2.50 9.98 -26.20
CA MET A 122 -3.12 9.58 -27.46
C MET A 122 -3.45 10.80 -28.34
N GLU A 123 -3.99 11.87 -27.76
CA GLU A 123 -4.28 13.12 -28.47
C GLU A 123 -3.01 13.83 -28.94
N LYS A 124 -1.92 13.73 -28.18
CA LYS A 124 -0.60 14.27 -28.57
C LYS A 124 0.06 13.49 -29.72
N GLY A 125 -0.53 12.38 -30.16
CA GLY A 125 -0.02 11.58 -31.28
C GLY A 125 1.39 11.07 -31.04
N VAL A 126 1.69 10.57 -29.83
CA VAL A 126 2.95 9.86 -29.57
C VAL A 126 2.98 8.56 -30.36
N ASP A 127 4.17 8.12 -30.77
CA ASP A 127 4.31 6.88 -31.55
C ASP A 127 3.98 5.65 -30.72
N ARG A 128 4.32 5.68 -29.42
CA ARG A 128 4.11 4.57 -28.48
C ARG A 128 3.91 5.12 -27.07
N ILE A 129 3.17 4.42 -26.23
CA ILE A 129 3.05 4.74 -24.79
C ILE A 129 3.80 3.69 -23.99
N PHE A 130 4.74 4.13 -23.17
CA PHE A 130 5.50 3.28 -22.26
C PHE A 130 4.95 3.38 -20.84
N TYR A 131 4.40 2.27 -20.34
CA TYR A 131 3.87 2.18 -18.98
C TYR A 131 4.13 0.76 -18.41
N PRO A 132 5.28 0.52 -17.75
CA PRO A 132 5.72 -0.81 -17.37
C PRO A 132 5.00 -1.36 -16.14
N ILE A 133 4.91 -2.69 -16.08
CA ILE A 133 4.39 -3.45 -14.94
C ILE A 133 5.55 -3.61 -13.96
N ILE A 134 5.57 -2.85 -12.86
CA ILE A 134 6.62 -2.97 -11.85
C ILE A 134 6.10 -3.72 -10.63
N VAL A 135 6.60 -4.95 -10.44
CA VAL A 135 6.16 -5.86 -9.36
C VAL A 135 6.90 -5.56 -8.06
N TYR A 136 8.22 -5.40 -8.15
CA TYR A 136 9.09 -5.14 -7.02
C TYR A 136 9.93 -3.89 -7.25
N GLU A 137 10.01 -3.05 -6.23
CA GLU A 137 10.99 -1.97 -6.15
C GLU A 137 12.35 -2.46 -5.62
N HIS A 138 13.33 -1.57 -5.73
CA HIS A 138 14.56 -1.66 -4.96
C HIS A 138 14.25 -1.58 -3.46
N PHE A 139 15.02 -2.31 -2.64
CA PHE A 139 14.95 -2.15 -1.19
C PHE A 139 15.65 -0.86 -0.78
N GLU A 140 14.90 0.16 -0.36
CA GLU A 140 15.49 1.33 0.27
C GLU A 140 15.91 1.01 1.71
N GLN A 141 15.17 0.14 2.39
CA GLN A 141 15.58 -0.38 3.70
C GLN A 141 15.33 -1.87 3.84
N LYS A 142 15.87 -2.44 4.91
CA LYS A 142 15.73 -3.86 5.25
C LYS A 142 14.30 -4.17 5.74
N GLY A 143 13.43 -4.50 4.80
CA GLY A 143 12.10 -5.07 5.01
C GLY A 143 12.03 -6.55 4.61
N PHE A 144 10.85 -7.17 4.77
CA PHE A 144 10.60 -8.55 4.33
C PHE A 144 10.51 -8.67 2.79
N ASN A 145 9.91 -7.68 2.14
CA ASN A 145 9.81 -7.59 0.68
C ASN A 145 9.67 -6.14 0.20
N SER A 146 9.84 -5.93 -1.10
CA SER A 146 9.81 -4.61 -1.75
C SER A 146 8.71 -4.52 -2.81
N PHE A 147 7.58 -5.19 -2.60
CA PHE A 147 6.48 -5.15 -3.57
C PHE A 147 5.95 -3.73 -3.79
N ASN A 148 5.60 -3.40 -5.03
CA ASN A 148 4.65 -2.32 -5.29
C ASN A 148 3.23 -2.73 -4.89
N CYS A 149 2.34 -1.76 -4.76
CA CYS A 149 0.93 -2.07 -4.53
C CYS A 149 0.32 -2.74 -5.78
N PRO A 150 -0.71 -3.60 -5.64
CA PRO A 150 -1.34 -4.26 -6.78
C PRO A 150 -1.87 -3.30 -7.85
N ILE A 151 -2.25 -2.08 -7.46
CA ILE A 151 -2.69 -1.04 -8.39
C ILE A 151 -1.52 -0.57 -9.25
N VAL A 152 -0.38 -0.19 -8.64
CA VAL A 152 0.83 0.22 -9.37
C VAL A 152 1.31 -0.87 -10.32
N THR A 153 1.31 -2.13 -9.87
CA THR A 153 1.74 -3.27 -10.70
C THR A 153 0.76 -3.53 -11.85
N GLY A 154 -0.54 -3.60 -11.58
CA GLY A 154 -1.53 -4.08 -12.54
C GLY A 154 -2.14 -3.03 -13.48
N TYR A 155 -2.03 -1.73 -13.17
CA TYR A 155 -2.75 -0.70 -13.93
C TYR A 155 -2.44 -0.62 -15.43
N PRO A 156 -1.20 -0.88 -15.90
CA PRO A 156 -0.94 -0.93 -17.34
C PRO A 156 -1.87 -1.89 -18.10
N LEU A 157 -2.23 -3.03 -17.49
CA LEU A 157 -3.16 -4.00 -18.08
C LEU A 157 -4.61 -3.53 -18.04
N VAL A 158 -5.00 -2.83 -16.95
CA VAL A 158 -6.32 -2.19 -16.86
C VAL A 158 -6.50 -1.17 -17.96
N ILE A 159 -5.49 -0.32 -18.20
CA ILE A 159 -5.53 0.68 -19.27
C ILE A 159 -5.62 0.03 -20.65
N ARG A 160 -4.86 -1.07 -20.88
CA ARG A 160 -4.96 -1.82 -22.13
C ARG A 160 -6.39 -2.28 -22.41
N SER A 161 -7.07 -2.80 -21.40
CA SER A 161 -8.45 -3.30 -21.54
C SER A 161 -9.50 -2.18 -21.60
N ALA A 162 -9.35 -1.13 -20.78
CA ALA A 162 -10.38 -0.12 -20.60
C ALA A 162 -10.33 0.99 -21.66
N ILE A 163 -9.12 1.36 -22.10
CA ILE A 163 -8.92 2.44 -23.08
C ILE A 163 -8.61 1.87 -24.46
N ASP A 164 -7.77 0.84 -24.54
CA ASP A 164 -7.26 0.25 -25.78
C ASP A 164 -6.64 1.28 -26.76
N PRO A 165 -5.48 1.88 -26.42
CA PRO A 165 -4.82 2.86 -27.30
C PRO A 165 -4.42 2.29 -28.67
N GLU A 166 -4.08 1.01 -28.72
CA GLU A 166 -3.61 0.32 -29.93
C GLU A 166 -4.77 0.08 -30.89
N GLY A 167 -5.88 -0.50 -30.44
CA GLY A 167 -7.06 -0.72 -31.28
C GLY A 167 -7.74 0.56 -31.72
N LYS A 168 -7.76 1.62 -30.88
CA LYS A 168 -8.48 2.87 -31.21
C LYS A 168 -7.68 3.88 -32.02
N LYS A 169 -6.35 3.94 -31.85
CA LYS A 169 -5.50 4.98 -32.46
C LYS A 169 -4.23 4.42 -33.11
N GLY A 170 -4.01 3.10 -33.10
CA GLY A 170 -2.78 2.51 -33.61
C GLY A 170 -1.54 2.83 -32.77
N ILE A 171 -1.71 3.28 -31.51
CA ILE A 171 -0.61 3.65 -30.61
C ILE A 171 -0.33 2.47 -29.66
N PRO A 172 0.80 1.75 -29.81
CA PRO A 172 1.10 0.60 -28.95
C PRO A 172 1.29 1.01 -27.48
N LEU A 173 0.70 0.22 -26.57
CA LEU A 173 0.89 0.36 -25.12
C LEU A 173 1.90 -0.68 -24.61
N ASP A 174 3.15 -0.24 -24.51
CA ASP A 174 4.27 -1.04 -24.03
C ASP A 174 4.24 -1.15 -22.50
N ALA A 175 3.92 -2.35 -22.01
CA ALA A 175 3.86 -2.66 -20.58
C ALA A 175 4.76 -3.87 -20.23
N PRO A 176 6.09 -3.77 -20.39
CA PRO A 176 6.98 -4.87 -20.04
C PRO A 176 6.95 -5.13 -18.53
N PRO A 177 7.08 -6.40 -18.10
CA PRO A 177 7.27 -6.74 -16.70
C PRO A 177 8.70 -6.38 -16.27
N ILE A 178 8.83 -5.54 -15.24
CA ILE A 178 10.09 -5.01 -14.74
C ILE A 178 10.18 -5.24 -13.22
N THR A 179 11.39 -5.47 -12.73
CA THR A 179 11.72 -5.56 -11.31
C THR A 179 12.94 -4.71 -11.01
N PHE A 180 12.86 -3.82 -10.01
CA PHE A 180 13.99 -3.04 -9.50
C PHE A 180 14.68 -3.70 -8.30
N LYS A 181 14.16 -4.85 -7.85
CA LYS A 181 14.70 -5.61 -6.71
C LYS A 181 16.08 -6.21 -6.97
N ASP A 182 16.34 -6.59 -8.21
CA ASP A 182 17.55 -7.31 -8.63
C ASP A 182 18.09 -6.63 -9.90
N ALA A 183 19.33 -6.14 -9.82
CA ALA A 183 19.94 -5.35 -10.88
C ALA A 183 20.16 -6.16 -12.17
N ASP A 184 20.54 -7.43 -12.06
CA ASP A 184 20.78 -8.30 -13.21
C ASP A 184 19.47 -8.64 -13.93
N LEU A 185 18.40 -8.90 -13.17
CA LEU A 185 17.07 -9.12 -13.73
C LEU A 185 16.49 -7.83 -14.32
N LEU A 186 16.73 -6.68 -13.71
CA LEU A 186 16.38 -5.38 -14.26
C LEU A 186 17.06 -5.16 -15.61
N GLU A 187 18.37 -5.39 -15.69
CA GLU A 187 19.14 -5.26 -16.93
C GLU A 187 18.62 -6.20 -18.02
N LYS A 188 18.44 -7.50 -17.69
CA LYS A 188 17.94 -8.51 -18.63
C LYS A 188 16.54 -8.18 -19.15
N SER A 189 15.63 -7.76 -18.27
CA SER A 189 14.25 -7.41 -18.66
C SER A 189 14.19 -6.14 -19.51
N CYS A 190 14.97 -5.10 -19.15
CA CYS A 190 15.12 -3.90 -19.97
C CYS A 190 15.73 -4.23 -21.34
N TYR A 191 16.81 -5.02 -21.40
CA TYR A 191 17.43 -5.40 -22.67
C TYR A 191 16.46 -6.20 -23.55
N ALA A 192 15.69 -7.11 -22.97
CA ALA A 192 14.67 -7.87 -23.67
C ALA A 192 13.58 -6.99 -24.30
N TYR A 193 13.26 -5.86 -23.67
CA TYR A 193 12.37 -4.85 -24.25
C TYR A 193 13.06 -4.06 -25.36
N PHE A 194 14.25 -3.49 -25.10
CA PHE A 194 14.93 -2.59 -26.03
C PHE A 194 15.50 -3.27 -27.28
N ARG A 195 15.84 -4.56 -27.23
CA ARG A 195 16.30 -5.33 -28.41
C ARG A 195 15.29 -5.33 -29.56
N ARG A 196 13.99 -5.15 -29.27
CA ARG A 196 12.91 -5.07 -30.27
C ARG A 196 13.04 -3.84 -31.18
N PHE A 197 13.82 -2.85 -30.77
CA PHE A 197 14.09 -1.62 -31.52
C PHE A 197 15.48 -1.62 -32.20
N ASN A 198 16.08 -2.80 -32.39
CA ASN A 198 17.41 -2.97 -32.99
C ASN A 198 18.51 -2.17 -32.27
N ILE A 199 18.42 -2.07 -30.94
CA ILE A 199 19.44 -1.43 -30.11
C ILE A 199 20.63 -2.37 -29.93
N GLU A 200 21.84 -1.89 -30.24
CA GLU A 200 23.07 -2.63 -30.02
C GLU A 200 23.31 -2.85 -28.51
N ARG A 201 23.76 -4.05 -28.16
CA ARG A 201 24.04 -4.45 -26.78
C ARG A 201 25.00 -3.51 -26.04
N ARG A 202 26.07 -3.05 -26.71
CA ARG A 202 27.06 -2.13 -26.10
C ARG A 202 26.46 -0.76 -25.79
N LEU A 203 25.65 -0.24 -26.71
CA LEU A 203 24.93 1.02 -26.51
C LEU A 203 23.93 0.90 -25.36
N PHE A 204 23.18 -0.21 -25.31
CA PHE A 204 22.24 -0.50 -24.23
C PHE A 204 22.88 -0.46 -22.85
N PHE A 205 23.99 -1.19 -22.63
CA PHE A 205 24.62 -1.23 -21.29
C PHE A 205 25.10 0.14 -20.83
N ARG A 206 25.63 0.96 -21.75
CA ARG A 206 26.04 2.32 -21.45
C ARG A 206 24.84 3.19 -21.05
N ALA A 207 23.74 3.12 -21.80
CA ALA A 207 22.51 3.84 -21.50
C ALA A 207 21.89 3.39 -20.17
N PHE A 208 21.92 2.10 -19.89
CA PHE A 208 21.41 1.50 -18.66
C PHE A 208 22.20 1.97 -17.42
N ASP A 209 23.53 1.95 -17.47
CA ASP A 209 24.37 2.43 -16.37
C ASP A 209 24.18 3.95 -16.11
N ARG A 210 24.06 4.74 -17.18
CA ARG A 210 23.71 6.16 -17.07
C ARG A 210 22.33 6.36 -16.42
N ALA A 211 21.35 5.54 -16.76
CA ALA A 211 20.02 5.60 -16.17
C ALA A 211 20.01 5.24 -14.68
N LEU A 212 20.76 4.22 -14.26
CA LEU A 212 20.96 3.88 -12.85
C LEU A 212 21.65 5.03 -12.09
N THR A 213 22.65 5.65 -12.70
CA THR A 213 23.36 6.79 -12.12
C THR A 213 22.44 7.99 -11.95
N ALA A 214 21.68 8.36 -12.99
CA ALA A 214 20.71 9.45 -12.94
C ALA A 214 19.64 9.25 -11.85
N HIS A 215 19.22 8.01 -11.61
CA HIS A 215 18.28 7.68 -10.54
C HIS A 215 18.93 7.80 -9.14
N ARG A 216 20.17 7.33 -8.97
CA ARG A 216 20.92 7.51 -7.71
C ARG A 216 21.17 8.99 -7.39
N GLU A 217 21.59 9.77 -8.38
CA GLU A 217 21.82 11.21 -8.24
C GLU A 217 20.55 11.95 -7.82
N TYR A 218 19.40 11.59 -8.40
CA TYR A 218 18.10 12.13 -7.99
C TYR A 218 17.82 11.90 -6.50
N LYS A 219 17.98 10.66 -6.02
CA LYS A 219 17.71 10.30 -4.62
C LYS A 219 18.70 10.99 -3.68
N ASN A 220 19.97 11.07 -4.06
CA ASN A 220 21.01 11.73 -3.27
C ASN A 220 20.76 13.23 -3.17
N ALA A 221 20.45 13.91 -4.29
CA ALA A 221 20.12 15.33 -4.31
C ALA A 221 18.91 15.67 -3.42
N LEU A 222 17.89 14.81 -3.43
CA LEU A 222 16.71 14.98 -2.58
C LEU A 222 17.07 14.87 -1.08
N ARG A 223 17.88 13.89 -0.70
CA ARG A 223 18.34 13.69 0.69
C ARG A 223 19.24 14.82 1.17
N SER A 224 20.22 15.21 0.34
CA SER A 224 21.10 16.34 0.64
C SER A 224 20.31 17.63 0.84
N LYS A 225 19.31 17.90 -0.01
CA LYS A 225 18.48 19.09 0.15
C LYS A 225 17.61 19.04 1.41
N SER A 226 17.10 17.86 1.77
CA SER A 226 16.34 17.68 3.01
C SER A 226 17.19 17.96 4.25
N ALA A 227 18.42 17.47 4.29
CA ALA A 227 19.35 17.72 5.39
C ALA A 227 19.67 19.22 5.52
N GLU A 228 19.95 19.90 4.41
CA GLU A 228 20.17 21.35 4.39
C GLU A 228 18.97 22.13 4.96
N VAL A 229 17.75 21.76 4.55
CA VAL A 229 16.51 22.41 5.02
C VAL A 229 16.30 22.18 6.52
N MET A 230 16.55 20.97 7.01
CA MET A 230 16.43 20.66 8.44
C MET A 230 17.46 21.43 9.27
N ASP A 231 18.71 21.51 8.83
CA ASP A 231 19.77 22.26 9.50
C ASP A 231 19.44 23.76 9.56
N MET A 232 18.99 24.34 8.45
CA MET A 232 18.56 25.74 8.40
C MET A 232 17.36 25.98 9.33
N ALA A 233 16.36 25.10 9.29
CA ALA A 233 15.18 25.24 10.13
C ALA A 233 15.53 25.16 11.62
N SER A 234 16.43 24.25 12.00
CA SER A 234 16.92 24.14 13.37
C SER A 234 17.65 25.41 13.84
N ARG A 235 18.54 25.99 13.01
CA ARG A 235 19.29 27.21 13.34
C ARG A 235 18.39 28.44 13.48
N GLU A 236 17.37 28.54 12.62
CA GLU A 236 16.44 29.67 12.59
C GLU A 236 15.21 29.47 13.48
N GLY A 237 15.11 28.34 14.19
CA GLY A 237 13.96 27.99 15.03
C GLY A 237 12.64 27.85 14.24
N ARG A 238 12.73 27.54 12.94
CA ARG A 238 11.59 27.30 12.05
C ARG A 238 11.06 25.88 12.22
N ARG A 239 9.79 25.69 11.90
CA ARG A 239 9.11 24.39 12.03
C ARG A 239 9.24 23.61 10.72
N VAL A 240 9.51 22.33 10.85
CA VAL A 240 9.52 21.38 9.74
C VAL A 240 8.38 20.39 9.93
N ILE A 241 7.61 20.14 8.86
CA ILE A 241 6.66 19.04 8.79
C ILE A 241 7.17 18.01 7.78
N LEU A 242 7.26 16.76 8.24
CA LEU A 242 7.49 15.60 7.42
C LEU A 242 6.17 15.13 6.84
N VAL A 243 6.00 15.29 5.53
CA VAL A 243 4.84 14.74 4.83
C VAL A 243 5.17 13.33 4.35
N VAL A 244 4.44 12.35 4.86
CA VAL A 244 4.57 10.94 4.50
C VAL A 244 3.43 10.52 3.60
N ASP A 245 3.76 9.96 2.45
CA ASP A 245 2.79 9.68 1.42
C ASP A 245 3.30 8.60 0.46
N ARG A 246 2.66 8.54 -0.70
CA ARG A 246 3.06 7.71 -1.85
C ARG A 246 3.69 8.61 -2.91
N PRO A 247 4.60 8.11 -3.75
CA PRO A 247 5.31 8.95 -4.74
C PRO A 247 4.38 9.82 -5.58
N TYR A 248 3.23 9.28 -5.98
CA TYR A 248 2.24 9.97 -6.80
C TYR A 248 1.45 11.09 -6.11
N HIS A 249 1.57 11.26 -4.79
CA HIS A 249 1.06 12.47 -4.12
C HIS A 249 1.95 13.69 -4.37
N LEU A 250 3.09 13.54 -5.06
CA LEU A 250 3.84 14.67 -5.60
C LEU A 250 3.00 15.48 -6.61
N ASP A 251 2.05 14.83 -7.27
CA ASP A 251 1.11 15.50 -8.16
C ASP A 251 0.25 16.52 -7.40
N ARG A 252 0.37 17.80 -7.79
CA ARG A 252 -0.34 18.92 -7.18
C ARG A 252 -1.86 18.77 -7.21
N TYR A 253 -2.41 18.20 -8.27
CA TYR A 253 -3.86 18.02 -8.37
C TYR A 253 -4.33 16.92 -7.42
N ILE A 254 -3.54 15.86 -7.28
CA ILE A 254 -3.81 14.77 -6.33
C ILE A 254 -3.66 15.27 -4.90
N ASN A 255 -2.55 15.92 -4.51
CA ASN A 255 -2.37 16.38 -3.13
C ASN A 255 -3.23 17.59 -2.72
N GLN A 256 -4.02 18.15 -3.65
CA GLN A 256 -4.93 19.27 -3.42
C GLN A 256 -4.25 20.49 -2.76
N GLY A 257 -2.96 20.71 -3.00
CA GLY A 257 -2.23 21.88 -2.51
C GLY A 257 -1.84 21.83 -1.03
N VAL A 258 -1.79 20.65 -0.40
CA VAL A 258 -1.39 20.50 1.02
C VAL A 258 0.00 21.10 1.27
N HIS A 259 0.98 20.76 0.44
CA HIS A 259 2.36 21.22 0.63
C HIS A 259 2.48 22.74 0.43
N GLU A 260 1.79 23.32 -0.55
CA GLU A 260 1.70 24.78 -0.73
C GLU A 260 1.06 25.47 0.46
N THR A 261 -0.01 24.90 1.00
CA THR A 261 -0.73 25.47 2.13
C THR A 261 0.17 25.54 3.36
N LEU A 262 0.90 24.46 3.67
CA LEU A 262 1.85 24.43 4.78
C LEU A 262 2.98 25.46 4.61
N THR A 263 3.56 25.54 3.40
CA THR A 263 4.68 26.46 3.12
C THR A 263 4.24 27.93 3.15
N GLN A 264 3.00 28.22 2.74
CA GLN A 264 2.40 29.55 2.91
C GLN A 264 2.09 29.90 4.37
N MET A 265 2.05 28.92 5.28
CA MET A 265 1.94 29.12 6.72
C MET A 265 3.32 29.28 7.40
N GLY A 266 4.41 29.36 6.63
CA GLY A 266 5.77 29.52 7.14
C GLY A 266 6.42 28.21 7.62
N ILE A 267 5.86 27.07 7.24
CA ILE A 267 6.36 25.74 7.61
C ILE A 267 7.22 25.16 6.50
N ASP A 268 8.40 24.64 6.83
CA ASP A 268 9.19 23.85 5.89
C ASP A 268 8.58 22.47 5.71
N VAL A 269 8.50 22.00 4.47
CA VAL A 269 7.93 20.69 4.14
C VAL A 269 9.00 19.81 3.52
N ILE A 270 9.25 18.67 4.16
CA ILE A 270 10.11 17.58 3.65
C ILE A 270 9.27 16.31 3.39
N THR A 271 9.81 15.31 2.68
CA THR A 271 9.07 14.12 2.25
C THR A 271 9.62 12.83 2.86
N GLY A 272 8.77 11.81 2.98
CA GLY A 272 9.18 10.50 3.54
C GLY A 272 10.35 9.81 2.80
N ASP A 273 10.61 10.14 1.55
CA ASP A 273 11.76 9.61 0.78
C ASP A 273 13.01 10.49 0.81
N SER A 274 12.93 11.66 1.44
CA SER A 274 14.04 12.60 1.57
C SER A 274 14.79 12.46 2.90
N VAL A 275 14.20 11.77 3.87
CA VAL A 275 14.85 11.50 5.16
C VAL A 275 15.88 10.37 5.00
N PRO A 276 16.95 10.38 5.82
CA PRO A 276 17.88 9.28 5.87
C PRO A 276 17.18 7.95 6.14
N LEU A 277 17.74 6.89 5.57
CA LEU A 277 17.40 5.53 5.90
C LEU A 277 18.29 5.17 7.10
N PRO A 278 17.79 5.16 8.36
CA PRO A 278 18.55 4.61 9.47
C PRO A 278 19.00 3.20 9.10
N GLY A 279 20.20 2.83 9.53
CA GLY A 279 20.71 1.46 9.39
C GLY A 279 19.90 0.42 10.18
N GLU A 280 18.81 0.84 10.83
CA GLU A 280 17.91 0.00 11.58
C GLU A 280 16.93 -0.76 10.69
N THR A 281 16.60 -1.97 11.12
CA THR A 281 15.61 -2.81 10.45
C THR A 281 14.19 -2.35 10.79
N LEU A 282 13.22 -2.61 9.91
CA LEU A 282 11.80 -2.49 10.24
C LEU A 282 11.26 -3.76 10.94
N GLY A 283 12.13 -4.55 11.59
CA GLY A 283 11.78 -5.84 12.18
C GLY A 283 10.91 -5.76 13.42
N ASP A 284 10.95 -4.64 14.14
CA ASP A 284 10.11 -4.33 15.30
C ASP A 284 8.77 -3.69 14.93
N VAL A 285 8.58 -3.31 13.66
CA VAL A 285 7.28 -2.83 13.18
C VAL A 285 6.35 -4.04 13.17
N GLN A 286 5.26 -4.00 13.95
CA GLN A 286 4.35 -5.14 14.19
C GLN A 286 3.46 -5.49 12.98
N VAL A 287 4.02 -5.45 11.77
CA VAL A 287 3.38 -5.61 10.46
C VAL A 287 4.30 -6.36 9.50
N LEU A 288 3.73 -6.99 8.48
CA LEU A 288 4.51 -7.53 7.37
C LEU A 288 4.98 -6.40 6.46
N THR A 289 6.28 -6.10 6.55
CA THR A 289 6.99 -5.07 5.78
C THR A 289 7.29 -5.54 4.36
N GLN A 290 6.24 -5.76 3.58
CA GLN A 290 6.34 -6.31 2.22
C GLN A 290 6.20 -5.30 1.10
N TRP A 291 5.74 -4.07 1.39
CA TRP A 291 5.51 -3.04 0.36
C TRP A 291 6.47 -1.88 0.53
N GLU A 292 7.28 -1.59 -0.48
CA GLU A 292 8.41 -0.66 -0.33
C GLU A 292 7.99 0.76 0.07
N TYR A 293 7.01 1.34 -0.63
CA TYR A 293 6.52 2.69 -0.29
C TYR A 293 5.86 2.75 1.10
N THR A 294 5.38 1.62 1.63
CA THR A 294 4.82 1.55 2.99
C THR A 294 5.92 1.37 4.02
N ASN A 295 6.91 0.54 3.72
CA ASN A 295 8.12 0.43 4.51
C ASN A 295 8.71 1.83 4.70
N ARG A 296 8.84 2.62 3.62
CA ARG A 296 9.40 3.99 3.65
C ARG A 296 8.62 4.89 4.61
N LEU A 297 7.30 4.78 4.60
CA LEU A 297 6.42 5.52 5.51
C LEU A 297 6.67 5.15 6.98
N TYR A 298 6.87 3.87 7.31
CA TYR A 298 7.23 3.45 8.66
C TYR A 298 8.60 3.96 9.08
N ASN A 299 9.57 3.90 8.16
CA ASN A 299 10.91 4.43 8.39
C ASN A 299 10.88 5.94 8.68
N ALA A 300 10.13 6.70 7.88
CA ALA A 300 9.92 8.12 8.09
C ALA A 300 9.25 8.42 9.46
N GLY A 301 8.33 7.57 9.90
CA GLY A 301 7.73 7.64 11.24
C GLY A 301 8.75 7.44 12.37
N LYS A 302 9.62 6.43 12.25
CA LYS A 302 10.72 6.20 13.21
C LYS A 302 11.68 7.37 13.26
N PHE A 303 12.13 7.83 12.09
CA PHE A 303 12.96 9.02 11.98
C PHE A 303 12.32 10.21 12.69
N ALA A 304 11.02 10.45 12.50
CA ALA A 304 10.33 11.53 13.20
C ALA A 304 10.27 11.36 14.73
N ASN A 305 10.29 10.14 15.26
CA ASN A 305 10.36 9.92 16.71
C ASN A 305 11.70 10.33 17.31
N ASP A 306 12.79 10.22 16.55
CA ASP A 306 14.14 10.63 16.97
C ASP A 306 14.33 12.16 16.91
N HIS A 307 13.38 12.88 16.33
CA HIS A 307 13.42 14.33 16.16
C HIS A 307 12.20 15.01 16.80
N GLU A 308 12.37 15.56 18.01
CA GLU A 308 11.26 16.17 18.77
C GLU A 308 10.53 17.29 18.01
N ASP A 309 11.26 18.10 17.24
CA ASP A 309 10.74 19.22 16.46
C ASP A 309 10.08 18.85 15.13
N LEU A 310 10.09 17.56 14.75
CA LEU A 310 9.52 17.09 13.50
C LEU A 310 8.09 16.57 13.70
N GLU A 311 7.14 17.17 13.01
CA GLU A 311 5.74 16.72 13.02
C GLU A 311 5.39 15.98 11.74
N VAL A 312 4.51 14.98 11.84
CA VAL A 312 4.19 14.10 10.72
C VAL A 312 2.77 14.32 10.23
N VAL A 313 2.65 14.58 8.93
CA VAL A 313 1.38 14.64 8.22
C VAL A 313 1.36 13.51 7.19
N GLN A 314 0.35 12.64 7.25
CA GLN A 314 0.14 11.63 6.22
C GLN A 314 -0.85 12.12 5.17
N LEU A 315 -0.49 12.02 3.89
CA LEU A 315 -1.45 12.09 2.80
C LEU A 315 -1.99 10.69 2.50
N ASN A 316 -3.31 10.55 2.55
CA ASN A 316 -4.00 9.30 2.32
C ASN A 316 -5.03 9.50 1.21
N SER A 317 -4.89 8.79 0.10
CA SER A 317 -5.92 8.76 -0.94
C SER A 317 -7.05 7.83 -0.53
N PHE A 318 -8.30 8.28 -0.66
CA PHE A 318 -9.47 7.42 -0.52
C PHE A 318 -9.35 6.21 -1.47
N GLY A 319 -9.79 5.03 -1.02
CA GLY A 319 -9.61 3.76 -1.74
C GLY A 319 -8.19 3.19 -1.71
N CYS A 320 -7.21 3.84 -1.06
CA CYS A 320 -5.87 3.30 -0.89
C CYS A 320 -5.86 2.17 0.16
N GLY A 321 -6.06 0.94 -0.30
CA GLY A 321 -6.16 -0.20 0.61
C GLY A 321 -4.92 -0.49 1.45
N LEU A 322 -3.72 -0.10 1.02
CA LEU A 322 -2.51 -0.29 1.84
C LEU A 322 -2.49 0.66 3.04
N ASP A 323 -3.02 1.87 2.88
CA ASP A 323 -3.05 2.87 3.96
C ASP A 323 -4.02 2.48 5.07
N ALA A 324 -5.07 1.69 4.76
CA ALA A 324 -5.96 1.10 5.75
C ALA A 324 -5.22 0.24 6.80
N ILE A 325 -3.98 -0.20 6.51
CA ILE A 325 -3.08 -0.86 7.46
C ILE A 325 -1.96 0.10 7.89
N ALA A 326 -1.38 0.84 6.94
CA ALA A 326 -0.21 1.66 7.19
C ALA A 326 -0.46 2.84 8.13
N THR A 327 -1.61 3.51 8.02
CA THR A 327 -1.97 4.66 8.87
C THR A 327 -2.01 4.28 10.34
N ASP A 328 -2.56 3.10 10.62
CA ASP A 328 -2.68 2.60 11.97
C ASP A 328 -1.33 2.23 12.57
N VAL A 329 -0.51 1.51 11.82
CA VAL A 329 0.85 1.14 12.25
C VAL A 329 1.73 2.39 12.43
N LEU A 330 1.63 3.38 11.53
CA LEU A 330 2.33 4.65 11.67
C LEU A 330 1.88 5.43 12.90
N THR A 331 0.57 5.40 13.21
CA THR A 331 0.04 6.02 14.42
C THR A 331 0.65 5.38 15.66
N ASP A 332 0.77 4.06 15.69
CA ASP A 332 1.37 3.33 16.81
C ASP A 332 2.87 3.62 16.95
N ILE A 333 3.61 3.73 15.84
CA ILE A 333 5.02 4.19 15.84
C ILE A 333 5.11 5.58 16.47
N LEU A 334 4.35 6.56 15.97
CA LEU A 334 4.48 7.95 16.44
C LEU A 334 4.07 8.14 17.91
N LYS A 335 3.13 7.35 18.41
CA LYS A 335 2.72 7.37 19.82
C LYS A 335 3.84 6.99 20.80
N GLU A 336 4.87 6.26 20.35
CA GLU A 336 6.03 5.93 21.21
C GLU A 336 6.77 7.18 21.70
N SER A 337 6.84 8.23 20.87
CA SER A 337 7.38 9.54 21.24
C SER A 337 6.30 10.55 21.69
N GLY A 338 5.05 10.08 21.83
CA GLY A 338 3.88 10.91 22.14
C GLY A 338 3.48 11.88 21.01
N LYS A 339 3.90 11.61 19.77
CA LYS A 339 3.45 12.33 18.56
C LYS A 339 2.08 11.81 18.12
N ASN A 340 1.25 12.72 17.60
CA ASN A 340 -0.04 12.39 17.00
C ASN A 340 0.07 12.47 15.49
N LEU A 341 -0.40 11.44 14.80
CA LEU A 341 -0.46 11.45 13.35
C LEU A 341 -1.61 12.34 12.86
N THR A 342 -1.30 13.34 12.03
CA THR A 342 -2.34 14.08 11.29
C THR A 342 -2.54 13.46 9.93
N VAL A 343 -3.75 12.95 9.66
CA VAL A 343 -4.11 12.36 8.36
C VAL A 343 -4.92 13.36 7.54
N ILE A 344 -4.43 13.69 6.36
CA ILE A 344 -5.18 14.44 5.34
C ILE A 344 -5.69 13.43 4.32
N ARG A 345 -7.01 13.24 4.32
CA ARG A 345 -7.68 12.41 3.33
C ARG A 345 -7.88 13.21 2.05
N ILE A 346 -7.52 12.59 0.95
CA ILE A 346 -7.58 13.12 -0.41
C ILE A 346 -8.54 12.25 -1.20
N ASP A 347 -9.33 12.88 -2.06
CA ASP A 347 -10.23 12.19 -2.96
C ASP A 347 -10.34 12.92 -4.31
N GLU A 348 -11.08 12.39 -5.28
CA GLU A 348 -11.40 13.13 -6.52
C GLU A 348 -12.18 14.42 -6.26
N ILE A 349 -12.99 14.44 -5.20
CA ILE A 349 -13.73 15.63 -4.79
C ILE A 349 -12.75 16.56 -4.08
N SER A 350 -12.39 17.64 -4.78
CA SER A 350 -11.52 18.67 -4.22
C SER A 350 -12.25 19.47 -3.14
N SER A 351 -11.70 19.49 -1.93
CA SER A 351 -12.23 20.29 -0.82
C SER A 351 -11.16 21.16 -0.15
N PRO A 352 -10.53 22.11 -0.88
CA PRO A 352 -9.36 22.85 -0.40
C PRO A 352 -9.62 23.59 0.92
N GLY A 353 -10.86 24.05 1.14
CA GLY A 353 -11.26 24.71 2.39
C GLY A 353 -11.17 23.81 3.62
N SER A 354 -11.62 22.55 3.52
CA SER A 354 -11.56 21.56 4.61
C SER A 354 -10.11 21.22 4.95
N ILE A 355 -9.30 20.93 3.92
CA ILE A 355 -7.87 20.66 4.06
C ILE A 355 -7.16 21.84 4.72
N LYS A 356 -7.38 23.06 4.22
CA LYS A 356 -6.78 24.28 4.77
C LYS A 356 -7.15 24.50 6.23
N LEU A 357 -8.41 24.25 6.62
CA LEU A 357 -8.84 24.39 8.01
C LEU A 357 -8.10 23.38 8.91
N ARG A 358 -8.04 22.10 8.51
CA ARG A 358 -7.33 21.05 9.27
C ARG A 358 -5.83 21.36 9.41
N LEU A 359 -5.18 21.80 8.32
CA LEU A 359 -3.77 22.19 8.35
C LEU A 359 -3.53 23.43 9.23
N ARG A 360 -4.42 24.42 9.17
CA ARG A 360 -4.34 25.60 10.03
C ARG A 360 -4.47 25.22 11.51
N THR A 361 -5.45 24.39 11.85
CA THR A 361 -5.64 23.90 13.23
C THR A 361 -4.41 23.13 13.71
N LEU A 362 -3.80 22.29 12.86
CA LEU A 362 -2.53 21.64 13.16
C LEU A 362 -1.45 22.68 13.48
N VAL A 363 -1.18 23.61 12.56
CA VAL A 363 -0.13 24.62 12.72
C VAL A 363 -0.33 25.48 13.99
N GLU A 364 -1.56 25.89 14.30
CA GLU A 364 -1.86 26.63 15.52
C GLU A 364 -1.66 25.77 16.78
N SER A 365 -2.05 24.49 16.77
CA SER A 365 -1.80 23.58 17.89
C SER A 365 -0.29 23.39 18.18
N LEU A 366 0.55 23.40 17.13
CA LEU A 366 2.00 23.30 17.25
C LEU A 366 2.65 24.56 17.83
N LYS A 367 2.01 25.73 17.66
CA LYS A 367 2.44 26.97 18.31
C LYS A 367 2.09 26.95 19.80
N MET A 368 0.94 26.37 20.17
CA MET A 368 0.49 26.26 21.56
C MET A 368 1.30 25.22 22.37
N ASN A 369 1.59 24.06 21.77
CA ASN A 369 2.33 22.96 22.40
C ASN A 369 3.78 23.29 22.79
N ARG A 370 4.34 24.43 22.34
CA ARG A 370 5.65 24.94 22.81
C ARG A 370 5.68 25.23 24.32
N ARG A 371 4.52 25.30 24.97
CA ARG A 371 4.35 25.60 26.40
C ARG A 371 3.92 24.38 27.23
N SER A 372 3.74 23.23 26.60
CA SER A 372 3.29 22.00 27.24
C SER A 372 4.52 21.16 27.63
N GLY A 373 4.47 20.53 28.81
CA GLY A 373 5.55 19.69 29.32
C GLY A 373 5.86 18.46 28.44
N PRO A 374 6.72 17.54 28.91
CA PRO A 374 7.18 16.39 28.13
C PRO A 374 6.01 15.54 27.61
N ARG A 375 6.11 15.10 26.34
CA ARG A 375 5.08 14.26 25.72
C ARG A 375 5.00 12.91 26.42
N LYS A 376 3.78 12.45 26.69
CA LYS A 376 3.55 11.11 27.25
C LYS A 376 3.93 10.06 26.21
N ARG A 377 4.95 9.26 26.52
CA ARG A 377 5.37 8.12 25.71
C ARG A 377 4.46 6.92 25.98
N TYR A 378 4.15 6.17 24.93
CA TYR A 378 3.33 4.97 25.02
C TYR A 378 4.11 3.77 24.51
N GLU A 379 4.17 2.71 25.31
CA GLU A 379 4.76 1.45 24.85
C GLU A 379 3.79 0.72 23.91
N ARG A 380 4.30 0.25 22.77
CA ARG A 380 3.51 -0.58 21.84
C ARG A 380 3.19 -1.92 22.49
N ARG A 381 1.91 -2.16 22.76
CA ARG A 381 1.43 -3.45 23.24
C ARG A 381 1.70 -4.54 22.20
N SER A 382 2.03 -5.74 22.67
CA SER A 382 2.13 -6.93 21.83
C SER A 382 1.30 -8.06 22.43
N LEU A 383 0.92 -9.03 21.61
CA LEU A 383 0.27 -10.25 22.06
C LEU A 383 1.32 -11.32 22.38
N PRO A 384 1.02 -12.26 23.29
CA PRO A 384 1.92 -13.35 23.61
C PRO A 384 2.25 -14.19 22.38
N LEU A 385 3.48 -14.71 22.33
CA LEU A 385 3.89 -15.66 21.31
C LEU A 385 3.30 -17.04 21.62
N PHE A 386 3.06 -17.83 20.58
CA PHE A 386 2.63 -19.22 20.75
C PHE A 386 3.83 -20.12 21.06
N MET A 387 3.97 -20.49 22.33
CA MET A 387 5.07 -21.29 22.86
C MET A 387 4.73 -22.79 22.87
N LYS A 388 5.70 -23.65 23.22
CA LYS A 388 5.50 -25.12 23.20
C LYS A 388 4.42 -25.56 24.18
N GLU A 389 4.31 -24.85 25.29
CA GLU A 389 3.35 -25.07 26.36
C GLU A 389 1.93 -24.80 25.85
N ASP A 390 1.76 -23.92 24.86
CA ASP A 390 0.46 -23.54 24.30
C ASP A 390 -0.13 -24.59 23.34
N ARG A 391 0.58 -25.69 23.05
CA ARG A 391 0.11 -26.75 22.14
C ARG A 391 -1.23 -27.37 22.52
N HIS A 392 -1.59 -27.35 23.80
CA HIS A 392 -2.85 -27.88 24.32
C HIS A 392 -4.05 -26.97 24.01
N ARG A 393 -3.83 -25.73 23.59
CA ARG A 393 -4.89 -24.74 23.34
C ARG A 393 -5.74 -25.11 22.12
N ILE A 394 -7.01 -24.72 22.15
CA ILE A 394 -7.90 -24.77 20.99
C ILE A 394 -7.55 -23.59 20.08
N ILE A 395 -7.25 -23.88 18.82
CA ILE A 395 -6.92 -22.88 17.80
C ILE A 395 -8.19 -22.58 16.99
N LEU A 396 -8.77 -21.41 17.21
CA LEU A 396 -9.91 -20.92 16.44
C LEU A 396 -9.45 -20.44 15.07
N VAL A 397 -10.04 -20.98 14.00
CA VAL A 397 -9.71 -20.61 12.62
C VAL A 397 -10.97 -20.12 11.91
N PRO A 398 -10.91 -18.98 11.19
CA PRO A 398 -12.05 -18.49 10.43
C PRO A 398 -12.53 -19.49 9.38
N PHE A 399 -13.84 -19.48 9.14
CA PHE A 399 -14.43 -20.16 8.00
C PHE A 399 -13.82 -19.63 6.69
N PHE A 400 -13.42 -20.54 5.79
CA PHE A 400 -12.81 -20.20 4.51
C PHE A 400 -13.76 -20.47 3.35
N SER A 401 -14.32 -21.69 3.28
CA SER A 401 -15.30 -22.08 2.26
C SER A 401 -15.96 -23.40 2.63
N ASP A 402 -17.18 -23.62 2.15
CA ASP A 402 -17.96 -24.83 2.36
C ASP A 402 -17.24 -26.11 1.92
N PHE A 403 -16.33 -26.01 0.94
CA PHE A 403 -15.60 -27.16 0.40
C PHE A 403 -14.28 -27.44 1.10
N TYR A 404 -13.61 -26.44 1.67
CA TYR A 404 -12.26 -26.63 2.23
C TYR A 404 -12.25 -26.62 3.75
N SER A 405 -13.16 -25.89 4.39
CA SER A 405 -13.26 -25.79 5.84
C SER A 405 -13.52 -27.13 6.54
N PRO A 406 -14.35 -28.07 6.02
CA PRO A 406 -14.61 -29.35 6.68
C PRO A 406 -13.35 -30.19 6.92
N PHE A 407 -12.36 -30.12 6.02
CA PHE A 407 -11.14 -30.92 6.10
C PHE A 407 -10.05 -30.30 7.00
N ALA A 408 -10.19 -29.03 7.38
CA ALA A 408 -9.15 -28.32 8.10
C ALA A 408 -8.93 -28.89 9.51
N GLU A 409 -10.00 -29.27 10.25
CA GLU A 409 -9.86 -29.81 11.61
C GLU A 409 -9.08 -31.14 11.60
N SER A 410 -9.46 -32.10 10.74
CA SER A 410 -8.74 -33.38 10.58
C SER A 410 -7.27 -33.19 10.19
N ALA A 411 -7.00 -32.32 9.21
CA ALA A 411 -5.64 -32.13 8.69
C ALA A 411 -4.65 -31.60 9.76
N PHE A 412 -5.11 -30.78 10.70
CA PHE A 412 -4.27 -30.28 11.79
C PHE A 412 -4.27 -31.20 13.03
N ALA A 413 -5.32 -32.02 13.22
CA ALA A 413 -5.37 -33.02 14.28
C ALA A 413 -4.22 -34.03 14.17
N GLU A 414 -3.91 -34.52 12.96
CA GLU A 414 -2.76 -35.40 12.69
C GLU A 414 -1.40 -34.76 13.03
N SER A 415 -1.34 -33.43 13.09
CA SER A 415 -0.15 -32.68 13.49
C SER A 415 -0.09 -32.39 14.99
N GLY A 416 -1.04 -32.92 15.77
CA GLY A 416 -1.12 -32.76 17.23
C GLY A 416 -1.71 -31.42 17.68
N TYR A 417 -2.53 -30.76 16.84
CA TYR A 417 -3.16 -29.49 17.16
C TYR A 417 -4.69 -29.58 17.13
N ARG A 418 -5.35 -28.93 18.09
CA ARG A 418 -6.81 -28.87 18.18
C ARG A 418 -7.33 -27.64 17.45
N PHE A 419 -7.59 -27.77 16.16
CA PHE A 419 -8.19 -26.70 15.37
C PHE A 419 -9.72 -26.74 15.51
N LYS A 420 -10.34 -25.57 15.61
CA LYS A 420 -11.79 -25.42 15.54
C LYS A 420 -12.13 -24.38 14.48
N VAL A 421 -12.80 -24.81 13.42
CA VAL A 421 -13.28 -23.90 12.39
C VAL A 421 -14.52 -23.20 12.91
N LEU A 422 -14.51 -21.87 12.80
CA LEU A 422 -15.64 -21.04 13.17
C LEU A 422 -16.80 -21.27 12.19
N PRO A 423 -18.07 -21.10 12.62
CA PRO A 423 -19.19 -21.14 11.71
C PRO A 423 -19.07 -20.02 10.65
N PRO A 424 -19.79 -20.13 9.52
CA PRO A 424 -19.83 -19.06 8.54
C PRO A 424 -20.17 -17.71 9.18
N PRO A 425 -19.48 -16.63 8.77
CA PRO A 425 -19.71 -15.32 9.34
C PRO A 425 -21.12 -14.81 9.01
N ASP A 426 -21.64 -13.98 9.91
CA ASP A 426 -22.98 -13.41 9.81
C ASP A 426 -22.93 -11.88 9.94
N LYS A 427 -24.11 -11.23 9.97
CA LYS A 427 -24.22 -9.79 10.13
C LYS A 427 -23.57 -9.29 11.42
N ARG A 428 -23.60 -10.07 12.51
CA ARG A 428 -22.96 -9.72 13.77
C ARG A 428 -21.44 -9.72 13.65
N SER A 429 -20.86 -10.67 12.89
CA SER A 429 -19.42 -10.64 12.57
C SER A 429 -19.04 -9.33 11.89
N LEU A 430 -19.84 -8.85 10.93
CA LEU A 430 -19.60 -7.57 10.26
C LEU A 430 -19.67 -6.37 11.25
N GLU A 431 -20.73 -6.30 12.06
CA GLU A 431 -20.94 -5.21 13.02
C GLU A 431 -19.82 -5.11 14.05
N ILE A 432 -19.32 -6.25 14.54
CA ILE A 432 -18.17 -6.30 15.45
C ILE A 432 -16.90 -5.89 14.71
N GLY A 433 -16.67 -6.44 13.51
CA GLY A 433 -15.48 -6.13 12.70
C GLY A 433 -15.32 -4.63 12.42
N LEU A 434 -16.41 -3.92 12.11
CA LEU A 434 -16.42 -2.48 11.87
C LEU A 434 -16.03 -1.64 13.09
N LYS A 435 -16.17 -2.18 14.32
CA LYS A 435 -15.75 -1.48 15.55
C LYS A 435 -14.24 -1.54 15.77
N TYR A 436 -13.58 -2.59 15.28
CA TYR A 436 -12.18 -2.90 15.60
C TYR A 436 -11.23 -2.89 14.39
N THR A 437 -11.73 -2.52 13.22
CA THR A 437 -10.93 -2.41 12.00
C THR A 437 -11.12 -1.05 11.35
N ASN A 438 -10.16 -0.67 10.51
CA ASN A 438 -10.28 0.53 9.70
C ASN A 438 -11.30 0.29 8.57
N ASN A 439 -12.28 1.18 8.42
CA ASN A 439 -13.36 1.07 7.44
C ASN A 439 -12.89 1.02 5.97
N GLU A 440 -11.64 1.37 5.68
CA GLU A 440 -11.05 1.34 4.33
C GLU A 440 -10.39 -0.02 3.99
N ILE A 441 -10.42 -0.99 4.91
CA ILE A 441 -9.87 -2.33 4.64
C ILE A 441 -10.82 -3.16 3.77
N CYS A 442 -10.30 -4.22 3.14
CA CYS A 442 -11.15 -5.12 2.34
C CYS A 442 -12.18 -5.82 3.22
N TYR A 443 -13.41 -5.93 2.72
CA TYR A 443 -14.56 -6.54 3.40
C TYR A 443 -14.26 -7.91 4.05
N PRO A 444 -13.54 -8.86 3.41
CA PRO A 444 -13.19 -10.12 4.06
C PRO A 444 -12.33 -9.95 5.33
N ALA A 445 -11.46 -8.94 5.41
CA ALA A 445 -10.67 -8.68 6.61
C ALA A 445 -11.55 -8.22 7.78
N ILE A 446 -12.54 -7.37 7.50
CA ILE A 446 -13.51 -6.87 8.48
C ILE A 446 -14.27 -8.06 9.07
N ILE A 447 -14.79 -8.93 8.18
CA ILE A 447 -15.51 -10.12 8.59
C ILE A 447 -14.64 -11.07 9.40
N VAL A 448 -13.42 -11.39 8.94
CA VAL A 448 -12.53 -12.32 9.62
C VAL A 448 -12.20 -11.85 11.03
N VAL A 449 -11.82 -10.58 11.20
CA VAL A 449 -11.54 -10.00 12.53
C VAL A 449 -12.80 -10.03 13.40
N GLY A 450 -13.94 -9.61 12.85
CA GLY A 450 -15.19 -9.56 13.57
C GLY A 450 -15.73 -10.94 13.96
N ASP A 451 -15.53 -11.97 13.14
CA ASP A 451 -15.96 -13.33 13.41
C ASP A 451 -15.13 -14.00 14.52
N ILE A 452 -13.81 -13.75 14.53
CA ILE A 452 -12.93 -14.15 15.63
C ILE A 452 -13.38 -13.49 16.93
N LEU A 453 -13.60 -12.17 16.93
CA LEU A 453 -14.04 -11.44 18.12
C LEU A 453 -15.43 -11.90 18.58
N LYS A 454 -16.37 -12.12 17.66
CA LYS A 454 -17.69 -12.69 17.95
C LYS A 454 -17.59 -14.04 18.67
N ALA A 455 -16.67 -14.90 18.22
CA ALA A 455 -16.45 -16.21 18.84
C ALA A 455 -15.91 -16.06 20.28
N LEU A 456 -14.97 -15.14 20.50
CA LEU A 456 -14.42 -14.86 21.83
C LEU A 456 -15.44 -14.22 22.78
N GLU A 457 -16.33 -13.36 22.27
CA GLU A 457 -17.43 -12.76 23.04
C GLU A 457 -18.55 -13.75 23.38
N SER A 458 -18.63 -14.90 22.71
CA SER A 458 -19.76 -15.83 22.84
C SER A 458 -19.86 -16.53 24.20
N GLY A 459 -18.80 -16.49 25.02
CA GLY A 459 -18.71 -17.21 26.29
C GLY A 459 -18.53 -18.73 26.16
N ARG A 460 -18.48 -19.26 24.93
CA ARG A 460 -18.34 -20.71 24.66
C ARG A 460 -16.93 -21.25 24.90
N TYR A 461 -15.94 -20.37 24.98
CA TYR A 461 -14.54 -20.75 25.06
C TYR A 461 -13.87 -20.16 26.30
N ASP A 462 -13.02 -20.96 26.96
CA ASP A 462 -12.10 -20.47 27.99
C ASP A 462 -10.95 -19.72 27.34
N LEU A 463 -10.94 -18.38 27.50
CA LEU A 463 -9.96 -17.49 26.86
C LEU A 463 -8.51 -17.80 27.24
N SER A 464 -8.25 -18.46 28.37
CA SER A 464 -6.90 -18.87 28.78
C SER A 464 -6.36 -20.07 27.98
N ARG A 465 -7.27 -20.83 27.37
CA ARG A 465 -7.01 -22.07 26.62
C ARG A 465 -7.24 -21.93 25.12
N VAL A 466 -7.38 -20.71 24.63
CA VAL A 466 -7.62 -20.42 23.21
C VAL A 466 -6.41 -19.76 22.56
N ALA A 467 -6.19 -20.08 21.29
CA ALA A 467 -5.35 -19.35 20.36
C ALA A 467 -6.15 -19.06 19.08
N VAL A 468 -5.69 -18.12 18.27
CA VAL A 468 -6.32 -17.79 16.97
C VAL A 468 -5.38 -18.17 15.84
N GLY A 469 -5.88 -18.81 14.79
CA GLY A 469 -5.12 -19.20 13.62
C GLY A 469 -5.61 -18.53 12.33
N ILE A 470 -4.68 -18.16 11.45
CA ILE A 470 -4.98 -17.62 10.12
C ILE A 470 -3.92 -18.06 9.10
N THR A 471 -4.31 -18.26 7.84
CA THR A 471 -3.37 -18.51 6.74
C THR A 471 -2.66 -17.23 6.31
N GLN A 472 -1.36 -17.31 6.01
CA GLN A 472 -0.57 -16.19 5.51
C GLN A 472 0.01 -16.49 4.12
N THR A 473 -0.41 -15.72 3.11
CA THR A 473 -0.11 -15.97 1.69
C THR A 473 1.27 -15.48 1.22
N GLY A 474 1.85 -14.47 1.89
CA GLY A 474 3.18 -13.92 1.54
C GLY A 474 3.24 -13.19 0.18
N ALA A 475 2.10 -12.80 -0.39
CA ALA A 475 1.96 -12.12 -1.68
C ALA A 475 1.63 -10.62 -1.52
N GLN A 476 1.56 -9.88 -2.65
CA GLN A 476 1.24 -8.44 -2.71
C GLN A 476 -0.10 -8.04 -2.07
N CYS A 477 -1.01 -9.01 -1.85
CA CYS A 477 -2.33 -8.79 -1.30
C CYS A 477 -2.29 -8.38 0.18
N ARG A 478 -3.32 -7.63 0.62
CA ARG A 478 -3.56 -7.27 2.02
C ARG A 478 -3.75 -8.49 2.92
N ALA A 479 -4.19 -9.63 2.36
CA ALA A 479 -4.35 -10.90 3.05
C ALA A 479 -3.10 -11.31 3.84
N SER A 480 -1.90 -11.03 3.32
CA SER A 480 -0.64 -11.33 4.00
C SER A 480 -0.48 -10.58 5.34
N ASN A 481 -1.24 -9.51 5.57
CA ASN A 481 -1.27 -8.71 6.79
C ASN A 481 -2.55 -8.89 7.63
N TYR A 482 -3.42 -9.86 7.33
CA TYR A 482 -4.61 -10.13 8.15
C TYR A 482 -4.24 -10.49 9.59
N VAL A 483 -3.13 -11.19 9.79
CA VAL A 483 -2.59 -11.47 11.13
C VAL A 483 -2.35 -10.18 11.94
N THR A 484 -1.80 -9.13 11.34
CA THR A 484 -1.60 -7.84 12.02
C THR A 484 -2.94 -7.20 12.39
N LEU A 485 -3.93 -7.27 11.50
CA LEU A 485 -5.28 -6.75 11.78
C LEU A 485 -5.96 -7.50 12.92
N ILE A 486 -5.88 -8.84 12.92
CA ILE A 486 -6.41 -9.69 13.99
C ILE A 486 -5.73 -9.37 15.32
N LYS A 487 -4.39 -9.32 15.36
CA LYS A 487 -3.64 -9.00 16.58
C LYS A 487 -4.06 -7.65 17.16
N ARG A 488 -4.22 -6.65 16.30
CA ARG A 488 -4.64 -5.31 16.72
C ARG A 488 -6.09 -5.27 17.19
N GLY A 489 -6.99 -5.93 16.48
CA GLY A 489 -8.39 -6.08 16.87
C GLY A 489 -8.54 -6.73 18.25
N LEU A 490 -7.76 -7.79 18.52
CA LEU A 490 -7.71 -8.44 19.84
C LEU A 490 -7.21 -7.49 20.92
N LEU A 491 -6.10 -6.78 20.68
CA LEU A 491 -5.56 -5.81 21.64
C LEU A 491 -6.55 -4.68 21.97
N TRP A 492 -7.28 -4.18 20.97
CA TRP A 492 -8.28 -3.13 21.15
C TRP A 492 -9.55 -3.62 21.86
N ALA A 493 -9.94 -4.88 21.65
CA ALA A 493 -11.00 -5.53 22.38
C ALA A 493 -10.59 -5.96 23.81
N GLY A 494 -9.30 -5.81 24.17
CA GLY A 494 -8.78 -6.15 25.50
C GLY A 494 -8.39 -7.62 25.67
N TYR A 495 -8.31 -8.40 24.58
CA TYR A 495 -7.90 -9.79 24.61
C TYR A 495 -6.37 -9.93 24.55
N HIS A 496 -5.84 -10.91 25.30
CA HIS A 496 -4.42 -11.22 25.38
C HIS A 496 -4.13 -12.66 24.92
N ILE A 497 -4.54 -12.97 23.68
CA ILE A 497 -4.57 -14.32 23.10
C ILE A 497 -3.48 -14.44 22.02
N PRO A 498 -2.70 -15.54 21.96
CA PRO A 498 -1.72 -15.71 20.90
C PRO A 498 -2.38 -15.91 19.53
N VAL A 499 -1.75 -15.36 18.50
CA VAL A 499 -2.18 -15.52 17.11
C VAL A 499 -1.10 -16.25 16.31
N ILE A 500 -1.45 -17.37 15.71
CA ILE A 500 -0.57 -18.19 14.87
C ILE A 500 -0.85 -18.00 13.39
N THR A 501 0.19 -18.21 12.59
CA THR A 501 0.09 -18.16 11.13
C THR A 501 0.43 -19.51 10.52
N VAL A 502 -0.41 -19.96 9.59
CA VAL A 502 -0.13 -21.11 8.74
C VAL A 502 0.52 -20.59 7.45
N HIS A 503 1.77 -20.97 7.20
CA HIS A 503 2.54 -20.57 6.02
C HIS A 503 3.42 -21.72 5.51
N PHE A 504 3.63 -21.78 4.19
CA PHE A 504 4.35 -22.87 3.51
C PHE A 504 5.86 -22.63 3.34
N LYS A 505 6.36 -21.40 3.52
CA LYS A 505 7.80 -21.05 3.43
C LYS A 505 8.39 -20.82 4.82
N GLY A 506 9.50 -21.51 5.13
CA GLY A 506 10.11 -21.64 6.47
C GLY A 506 10.69 -20.39 7.15
N SER A 507 10.24 -19.19 6.79
CA SER A 507 10.52 -17.94 7.51
C SER A 507 9.21 -17.28 7.90
N GLY A 508 8.58 -17.82 8.95
CA GLY A 508 7.41 -17.21 9.58
C GLY A 508 7.76 -15.82 10.10
N LEU A 509 6.99 -14.83 9.66
CA LEU A 509 7.12 -13.42 10.07
C LEU A 509 6.82 -13.21 11.56
N HIS A 510 6.02 -14.10 12.13
CA HIS A 510 5.73 -14.11 13.55
C HIS A 510 6.43 -15.29 14.21
N PRO A 511 7.29 -15.04 15.21
CA PRO A 511 7.89 -16.13 15.96
C PRO A 511 6.77 -16.92 16.64
N GLN A 512 6.67 -18.19 16.30
CA GLN A 512 5.69 -19.14 16.86
C GLN A 512 6.42 -20.42 17.28
N PRO A 513 7.31 -20.37 18.29
CA PRO A 513 8.22 -21.48 18.63
C PRO A 513 7.51 -22.81 18.93
N GLY A 514 6.28 -22.72 19.43
CA GLY A 514 5.42 -23.86 19.73
C GLY A 514 4.72 -24.48 18.53
N PHE A 515 4.60 -23.76 17.42
CA PHE A 515 3.85 -24.22 16.24
C PHE A 515 4.78 -24.86 15.21
N ARG A 516 4.71 -26.19 15.07
CA ARG A 516 5.49 -26.98 14.11
C ARG A 516 4.58 -27.97 13.43
N LEU A 517 4.39 -27.80 12.12
CA LEU A 517 3.63 -28.73 11.30
C LEU A 517 4.56 -29.84 10.79
N ASN A 518 4.09 -31.09 10.85
CA ASN A 518 4.76 -32.19 10.19
C ASN A 518 4.56 -32.04 8.67
N ARG A 519 5.62 -31.69 7.95
CA ARG A 519 5.55 -31.42 6.51
C ARG A 519 5.05 -32.63 5.72
N VAL A 520 5.37 -33.85 6.14
CA VAL A 520 4.95 -35.06 5.43
C VAL A 520 3.45 -35.28 5.57
N ASN A 521 2.92 -35.18 6.78
CA ASN A 521 1.48 -35.34 7.04
C ASN A 521 0.70 -34.19 6.42
N LEU A 522 1.17 -32.94 6.59
CA LEU A 522 0.53 -31.77 6.00
C LEU A 522 0.47 -31.84 4.46
N ILE A 523 1.53 -32.33 3.80
CA ILE A 523 1.52 -32.49 2.34
C ILE A 523 0.58 -33.62 1.94
N LYS A 524 0.60 -34.78 2.61
CA LYS A 524 -0.29 -35.89 2.29
C LYS A 524 -1.75 -35.49 2.48
N THR A 525 -2.12 -35.12 3.70
CA THR A 525 -3.50 -34.84 4.09
C THR A 525 -4.00 -33.54 3.45
N GLY A 526 -3.14 -32.52 3.33
CA GLY A 526 -3.45 -31.28 2.62
C GLY A 526 -3.63 -31.47 1.12
N LEU A 527 -2.77 -32.23 0.43
CA LEU A 527 -2.92 -32.44 -1.01
C LEU A 527 -4.15 -33.30 -1.33
N TYR A 528 -4.38 -34.38 -0.59
CA TYR A 528 -5.56 -35.22 -0.80
C TYR A 528 -6.86 -34.48 -0.48
N SER A 529 -6.95 -33.79 0.66
CA SER A 529 -8.14 -33.01 1.00
C SER A 529 -8.40 -31.86 0.02
N LEU A 530 -7.38 -31.11 -0.40
CA LEU A 530 -7.53 -30.02 -1.36
C LEU A 530 -7.95 -30.53 -2.73
N THR A 531 -7.33 -31.58 -3.25
CA THR A 531 -7.69 -32.15 -4.56
C THR A 531 -9.08 -32.76 -4.56
N PHE A 532 -9.47 -33.42 -3.46
CA PHE A 532 -10.82 -33.94 -3.26
C PHE A 532 -11.86 -32.80 -3.18
N ALA A 533 -11.59 -31.77 -2.38
CA ALA A 533 -12.43 -30.59 -2.26
C ALA A 533 -12.57 -29.84 -3.60
N ASP A 534 -11.47 -29.66 -4.34
CA ASP A 534 -11.45 -29.04 -5.67
C ASP A 534 -12.30 -29.84 -6.66
N ALA A 535 -12.14 -31.17 -6.69
CA ALA A 535 -12.91 -32.04 -7.58
C ALA A 535 -14.41 -31.94 -7.29
N LEU A 536 -14.80 -31.99 -6.01
CA LEU A 536 -16.20 -31.83 -5.60
C LEU A 536 -16.75 -30.45 -5.94
N SER A 537 -15.97 -29.39 -5.71
CA SER A 537 -16.33 -28.01 -6.04
C SER A 537 -16.53 -27.82 -7.55
N LEU A 538 -15.60 -28.32 -8.37
CA LEU A 538 -15.65 -28.29 -9.83
C LEU A 538 -16.84 -29.06 -10.40
N MET A 539 -17.27 -30.15 -9.75
CA MET A 539 -18.48 -30.87 -10.13
C MET A 539 -19.75 -30.15 -9.64
N TYR A 540 -19.74 -29.63 -8.42
CA TYR A 540 -20.90 -29.00 -7.79
C TYR A 540 -21.34 -27.73 -8.51
N HIS A 541 -20.44 -26.79 -8.77
CA HIS A 541 -20.83 -25.47 -9.29
C HIS A 541 -21.53 -25.51 -10.66
N PRO A 542 -21.08 -26.30 -11.66
CA PRO A 542 -21.80 -26.46 -12.92
C PRO A 542 -23.14 -27.22 -12.79
N ILE A 543 -23.28 -28.10 -11.79
CA ILE A 543 -24.51 -28.87 -11.55
C ILE A 543 -25.54 -28.03 -10.81
N LEU A 544 -25.12 -27.15 -9.90
CA LEU A 544 -25.99 -26.31 -9.08
C LEU A 544 -26.98 -25.50 -9.93
N VAL A 545 -26.54 -24.93 -11.05
CA VAL A 545 -27.39 -24.15 -11.96
C VAL A 545 -28.35 -25.02 -12.80
N ARG A 546 -28.23 -26.35 -12.74
CA ARG A 546 -29.02 -27.35 -13.47
C ARG A 546 -29.80 -28.29 -12.56
N GLU A 547 -29.87 -28.00 -11.25
CA GLU A 547 -30.60 -28.83 -10.29
C GLU A 547 -32.09 -28.94 -10.66
N LYS A 548 -32.59 -30.17 -10.82
CA LYS A 548 -34.04 -30.45 -10.96
C LYS A 548 -34.79 -30.35 -9.64
N ARG A 549 -34.12 -30.75 -8.54
CA ARG A 549 -34.60 -30.64 -7.16
C ARG A 549 -33.57 -29.82 -6.38
N ARG A 550 -34.00 -28.68 -5.85
CA ARG A 550 -33.15 -27.76 -5.10
C ARG A 550 -32.45 -28.49 -3.95
N GLY A 551 -31.13 -28.37 -3.88
CA GLY A 551 -30.29 -28.93 -2.82
C GLY A 551 -29.79 -30.35 -3.07
N SER A 552 -30.22 -31.04 -4.14
CA SER A 552 -29.78 -32.42 -4.40
C SER A 552 -28.29 -32.53 -4.75
N ALA A 553 -27.68 -31.54 -5.38
CA ALA A 553 -26.24 -31.52 -5.62
C ALA A 553 -25.47 -31.35 -4.31
N TRP A 554 -25.98 -30.52 -3.39
CA TRP A 554 -25.38 -30.33 -2.07
C TRP A 554 -25.52 -31.58 -1.17
N GLU A 555 -26.67 -32.26 -1.22
CA GLU A 555 -26.86 -33.57 -0.56
C GLU A 555 -25.79 -34.58 -1.02
N LEU A 556 -25.47 -34.59 -2.32
CA LEU A 556 -24.42 -35.45 -2.87
C LEU A 556 -23.04 -35.05 -2.37
N VAL A 557 -22.71 -33.75 -2.35
CA VAL A 557 -21.44 -33.25 -1.78
C VAL A 557 -21.31 -33.67 -0.31
N ARG A 558 -22.36 -33.48 0.51
CA ARG A 558 -22.35 -33.88 1.92
C ARG A 558 -22.12 -35.37 2.10
N LYS A 559 -22.76 -36.21 1.28
CA LYS A 559 -22.53 -37.66 1.28
C LYS A 559 -21.04 -38.00 1.10
N TYR A 560 -20.34 -37.30 0.21
CA TYR A 560 -18.90 -37.52 -0.01
C TYR A 560 -18.02 -36.94 1.10
N PHE A 561 -18.44 -35.85 1.76
CA PHE A 561 -17.76 -35.37 2.97
C PHE A 561 -17.91 -36.36 4.13
N ASP A 562 -19.10 -36.92 4.35
CA ASP A 562 -19.34 -37.90 5.40
C ASP A 562 -18.49 -39.16 5.21
N LEU A 563 -18.33 -39.62 3.96
CA LEU A 563 -17.45 -40.75 3.64
C LEU A 563 -15.97 -40.49 3.98
N TRP A 564 -15.49 -39.26 3.81
CA TRP A 564 -14.13 -38.89 4.21
C TRP A 564 -13.94 -39.00 5.74
N HIS A 565 -14.90 -38.50 6.52
CA HIS A 565 -14.81 -38.51 7.98
C HIS A 565 -14.90 -39.94 8.57
N MET A 566 -15.55 -40.89 7.89
CA MET A 566 -15.62 -42.29 8.32
C MET A 566 -14.30 -43.06 8.15
N ASP A 567 -13.42 -42.65 7.25
CA ASP A 567 -12.09 -43.27 7.10
C ASP A 567 -11.08 -42.72 8.13
N ASP A 568 -11.26 -41.46 8.58
CA ASP A 568 -10.46 -40.86 9.66
C ASP A 568 -10.70 -41.59 11.01
N GLU A 569 -11.94 -41.87 11.40
CA GLU A 569 -12.27 -42.61 12.64
C GLU A 569 -11.68 -44.04 12.65
N LYS A 570 -11.67 -44.73 11.50
CA LYS A 570 -11.05 -46.07 11.37
C LYS A 570 -9.52 -46.04 11.41
N SER A 571 -8.91 -44.87 11.20
CA SER A 571 -7.45 -44.70 11.27
C SER A 571 -6.96 -44.43 12.70
N GLU A 572 -7.79 -43.79 13.55
CA GLU A 572 -7.52 -43.63 14.99
C GLU A 572 -7.50 -44.99 15.71
N ASP A 573 -8.38 -45.93 15.33
CA ASP A 573 -8.41 -47.30 15.86
C ASP A 573 -7.18 -48.16 15.49
N LYS A 574 -6.29 -47.68 14.61
CA LYS A 574 -5.02 -48.37 14.27
C LYS A 574 -3.80 -47.76 14.95
N VAL A 575 -3.95 -46.68 15.72
CA VAL A 575 -2.86 -45.99 16.42
C VAL A 575 -3.06 -45.96 17.95
N LEU A 576 -4.18 -46.48 18.46
CA LEU A 576 -4.39 -46.72 19.90
C LEU A 576 -3.76 -48.03 20.39
#